data_AF-A0A8X7WDI7-F1
#
_entry.id   AF-A0A8X7WDI7-F1
#
_cell.length_a   1.000
_cell.length_b   1.000
_cell.length_c   1.000
_cell.angle_alpha   90.00
_cell.angle_beta   90.00
_cell.angle_gamma   90.00
#
_symmetry.space_group_name_H-M   'P 1'
#
loop_
_entity.id
_entity.type
_entity.pdbx_description
1 polymer ?
#
loop_
_entity_poly.entity_id
_entity_poly.type
_entity_poly.pdbx_seq_one_letter_code
_entity_poly.pdbx_strand_id
1 'polypeptide(L)'
;MWFMKNYGRVVHHAPAYAMNDEFSRVLHQQMEFFSSNASVDTRNRVRGEVSEIRLVMVENIEKIMERGDRTELLVDKTATMQDSSFHFRKQSKRLRRALWMKNAKLL
;
A
#
# COMPACT_ATOMS: atom_id res chain seq x y z
N MET A 1 19.77 -20.27 22.00
CA MET A 1 19.50 -19.63 23.31
C MET A 1 20.60 -20.00 24.30
N TRP A 2 21.24 -19.01 24.92
CA TRP A 2 22.37 -19.18 25.86
C TRP A 2 22.00 -19.95 27.14
N PHE A 3 20.80 -19.72 27.68
CA PHE A 3 20.27 -20.44 28.84
C PHE A 3 20.18 -21.95 28.63
N MET A 4 19.56 -22.38 27.52
CA MET A 4 19.47 -23.80 27.13
C MET A 4 20.86 -24.44 26.95
N LYS A 5 21.84 -23.67 26.48
CA LYS A 5 23.22 -24.15 26.30
C LYS A 5 23.93 -24.42 27.63
N ASN A 6 23.73 -23.57 28.64
CA ASN A 6 24.41 -23.68 29.93
C ASN A 6 23.66 -24.52 30.95
N TYR A 7 22.32 -24.51 30.89
CA TYR A 7 21.48 -25.11 31.92
C TYR A 7 20.58 -26.24 31.42
N GLY A 8 20.49 -26.47 30.11
CA GLY A 8 19.55 -27.43 29.52
C GLY A 8 19.69 -28.87 30.03
N ARG A 9 20.89 -29.28 30.47
CA ARG A 9 21.13 -30.62 31.04
C ARG A 9 20.72 -30.75 32.51
N VAL A 10 20.82 -29.65 33.27
CA VAL A 10 20.61 -29.64 34.73
C VAL A 10 19.24 -29.12 35.13
N VAL A 11 18.52 -28.44 34.22
CA VAL A 11 17.20 -27.85 34.46
C VAL A 11 16.16 -28.84 34.97
N HIS A 12 16.19 -30.09 34.49
CA HIS A 12 15.20 -31.11 34.84
C HIS A 12 15.36 -31.68 36.26
N HIS A 13 16.51 -31.50 36.89
CA HIS A 13 16.84 -32.08 38.19
C HIS A 13 17.34 -31.02 39.20
N ALA A 14 17.31 -29.75 38.80
CA ALA A 14 17.78 -28.65 39.62
C ALA A 14 16.80 -28.37 40.78
N PRO A 15 17.29 -28.28 42.03
CA PRO A 15 16.45 -27.82 43.13
C PRO A 15 16.04 -26.36 42.93
N ALA A 16 15.00 -25.92 43.64
CA ALA A 16 14.49 -24.55 43.55
C ALA A 16 15.63 -23.53 43.76
N TYR A 17 15.66 -22.49 42.93
CA TYR A 17 16.68 -21.42 42.95
C TYR A 17 18.13 -21.84 42.65
N ALA A 18 18.40 -23.08 42.26
CA ALA A 18 19.78 -23.54 41.99
C ALA A 18 20.51 -22.77 40.87
N MET A 19 19.77 -22.09 40.00
CA MET A 19 20.34 -21.30 38.90
C MET A 19 20.36 -19.80 39.21
N ASN A 20 19.85 -19.40 40.38
CA ASN A 20 19.64 -18.00 40.71
C ASN A 20 20.97 -17.27 40.93
N ASP A 21 22.05 -17.95 41.32
CA ASP A 21 23.35 -17.31 41.59
C ASP A 21 23.95 -16.59 40.36
N GLU A 22 23.74 -17.16 39.17
CA GLU A 22 24.28 -16.62 37.92
C GLU A 22 23.16 -16.12 36.99
N PHE A 23 22.05 -16.83 36.89
CA PHE A 23 20.96 -16.46 36.00
C PHE A 23 20.16 -15.25 36.52
N SER A 24 20.09 -15.00 37.83
CA SER A 24 19.38 -13.82 38.37
C SER A 24 19.98 -12.51 37.86
N ARG A 25 21.31 -12.43 37.72
CA ARG A 25 22.01 -11.25 37.20
C ARG A 25 21.67 -11.01 35.73
N VAL A 26 21.63 -12.08 34.95
CA VAL A 26 21.24 -12.03 33.53
C VAL A 26 19.78 -11.60 33.41
N LEU A 27 18.88 -12.18 34.21
CA LEU A 27 17.47 -11.80 34.28
C LEU A 27 17.31 -10.33 34.66
N HIS A 28 17.99 -9.87 35.71
CA HIS A 28 17.95 -8.48 36.17
C HIS A 28 18.44 -7.50 35.10
N GLN A 29 19.56 -7.81 34.44
CA GLN A 29 20.10 -6.99 33.37
C GLN A 29 19.16 -6.93 32.16
N GLN A 30 18.51 -8.04 31.80
CA GLN A 30 17.49 -8.03 30.75
C GLN A 30 16.26 -7.24 31.18
N MET A 31 15.80 -7.40 32.42
CA MET A 31 14.67 -6.64 32.95
C MET A 31 14.95 -5.12 32.98
N GLU A 32 16.13 -4.69 33.40
CA GLU A 32 16.54 -3.28 33.29
C GLU A 32 16.64 -2.83 31.84
N PHE A 33 17.23 -3.64 30.96
CA PHE A 33 17.34 -3.30 29.54
C PHE A 33 15.98 -3.10 28.89
N PHE A 34 14.97 -3.91 29.23
CA PHE A 34 13.62 -3.77 28.68
C PHE A 34 12.75 -2.75 29.44
N SER A 35 13.02 -2.45 30.71
CA SER A 35 12.24 -1.46 31.49
C SER A 35 12.75 -0.03 31.33
N SER A 36 14.06 0.17 31.15
CA SER A 36 14.69 1.49 31.08
C SER A 36 14.85 2.01 29.64
N ASN A 37 14.90 1.10 28.66
CA ASN A 37 15.24 1.44 27.28
C ASN A 37 13.97 1.53 26.41
N ALA A 38 13.16 2.56 26.70
CA ALA A 38 11.97 2.92 25.89
C ALA A 38 12.31 3.10 24.39
N SER A 39 13.58 3.37 24.06
CA SER A 39 14.10 3.47 22.70
C SER A 39 14.00 2.17 21.89
N VAL A 40 14.18 1.01 22.54
CA VAL A 40 14.14 -0.31 21.88
C VAL A 40 12.71 -0.67 21.51
N ASP A 41 11.77 -0.41 22.42
CA ASP A 41 10.34 -0.61 22.18
C ASP A 41 9.83 0.37 21.10
N THR A 42 10.24 1.64 21.17
CA THR A 42 9.95 2.65 20.16
C THR A 42 10.48 2.24 18.78
N ARG A 43 11.71 1.71 18.69
CA ARG A 43 12.29 1.26 17.42
C ARG A 43 11.53 0.08 16.83
N ASN A 44 11.14 -0.89 17.66
CA ASN A 44 10.36 -2.04 17.21
C ASN A 44 8.96 -1.62 16.74
N ARG A 45 8.30 -0.72 17.47
CA ARG A 45 7.02 -0.12 17.08
C ARG A 45 7.12 0.61 15.75
N VAL A 46 8.08 1.53 15.61
CA VAL A 46 8.30 2.28 14.37
C VAL A 46 8.60 1.34 13.20
N ARG A 47 9.38 0.28 13.43
CA ARG A 47 9.64 -0.73 12.38
C ARG A 47 8.38 -1.49 11.97
N GLY A 48 7.48 -1.78 12.91
CA GLY A 48 6.16 -2.35 12.65
C GLY A 48 5.29 -1.40 11.81
N GLU A 49 5.17 -0.14 12.24
CA GLU A 49 4.41 0.91 11.54
C GLU A 49 4.94 1.14 10.11
N VAL A 50 6.26 1.20 9.94
CA VAL A 50 6.89 1.32 8.61
C VAL A 50 6.59 0.10 7.73
N SER A 51 6.57 -1.10 8.30
CA SER A 51 6.21 -2.32 7.57
C SER A 51 4.75 -2.30 7.13
N GLU A 52 3.84 -1.81 7.97
CA GLU A 52 2.42 -1.65 7.63
C GLU A 52 2.23 -0.60 6.52
N ILE A 53 2.85 0.57 6.65
CA ILE A 53 2.82 1.61 5.62
C ILE A 53 3.38 1.06 4.30
N ARG A 54 4.43 0.25 4.34
CA ARG A 54 4.97 -0.40 3.14
C ARG A 54 3.93 -1.30 2.47
N LEU A 55 3.16 -2.08 3.22
CA LEU A 55 2.09 -2.92 2.67
C LEU A 55 0.98 -2.08 2.03
N VAL A 56 0.54 -1.02 2.71
CA VAL A 56 -0.45 -0.08 2.17
C VAL A 56 0.05 0.59 0.89
N MET A 57 1.33 0.95 0.82
CA MET A 57 1.90 1.54 -0.38
C MET A 57 1.99 0.55 -1.56
N VAL A 58 2.23 -0.73 -1.30
CA VAL A 58 2.17 -1.78 -2.34
C VAL A 58 0.75 -1.89 -2.89
N GLU A 59 -0.26 -1.95 -2.03
CA GLU A 59 -1.67 -1.96 -2.44
C GLU A 59 -2.03 -0.67 -3.23
N ASN A 60 -1.53 0.49 -2.80
CA ASN A 60 -1.75 1.75 -3.50
C ASN A 60 -1.10 1.77 -4.88
N ILE A 61 0.08 1.16 -5.05
CA ILE A 61 0.73 1.03 -6.36
C ILE A 61 -0.16 0.22 -7.30
N GLU A 62 -0.70 -0.93 -6.85
CA GLU A 62 -1.63 -1.75 -7.62
C GLU A 62 -2.88 -0.97 -8.03
N LYS A 63 -3.50 -0.25 -7.08
CA LYS A 63 -4.67 0.60 -7.36
C LYS A 63 -4.36 1.72 -8.35
N ILE A 64 -3.18 2.35 -8.26
CA ILE A 64 -2.78 3.42 -9.17
C ILE A 64 -2.53 2.86 -10.58
N MET A 65 -1.95 1.67 -10.70
CA MET A 65 -1.78 0.99 -11.99
C MET A 65 -3.14 0.72 -12.64
N GLU A 66 -4.08 0.10 -11.91
CA GLU A 66 -5.43 -0.16 -12.45
C GLU A 66 -6.16 1.14 -12.85
N ARG A 67 -6.00 2.21 -12.05
CA ARG A 67 -6.52 3.55 -12.42
C ARG A 67 -5.85 4.09 -13.69
N GLY A 68 -4.55 3.84 -13.86
CA GLY A 68 -3.78 4.19 -15.05
C GLY A 68 -4.37 3.56 -16.29
N ASP A 69 -4.57 2.24 -16.28
CA ASP A 69 -5.16 1.48 -17.39
C ASP A 69 -6.56 1.99 -17.76
N ARG A 70 -7.39 2.27 -16.74
CA ARG A 70 -8.73 2.86 -16.96
C ARG A 70 -8.65 4.26 -17.55
N THR A 71 -7.66 5.04 -17.16
CA THR A 71 -7.45 6.41 -17.67
C THR A 71 -7.00 6.36 -19.13
N GLU A 72 -6.09 5.46 -19.48
CA GLU A 72 -5.68 5.23 -20.87
C GLU A 72 -6.87 4.83 -21.75
N LEU A 73 -7.70 3.89 -21.29
CA LEU A 73 -8.93 3.51 -21.99
C LEU A 73 -9.90 4.69 -22.16
N LEU A 74 -10.01 5.57 -21.16
CA LEU A 74 -10.82 6.78 -21.25
C LEU A 74 -10.25 7.78 -22.25
N VAL A 75 -8.92 7.93 -22.31
CA VAL A 75 -8.25 8.78 -23.32
C VAL A 75 -8.58 8.29 -24.73
N ASP A 76 -8.47 6.99 -25.00
CA ASP A 76 -8.78 6.42 -26.32
C ASP A 76 -10.26 6.59 -26.71
N LYS A 77 -11.18 6.33 -25.77
CA LYS A 77 -12.61 6.52 -25.98
C LYS A 77 -12.95 7.99 -26.23
N THR A 78 -12.33 8.91 -25.49
CA THR A 78 -12.59 10.35 -25.65
C THR A 78 -11.99 10.90 -26.94
N ALA A 79 -10.83 10.41 -27.41
CA ALA A 79 -10.30 10.72 -28.72
C ALA A 79 -11.25 10.26 -29.84
N THR A 80 -11.73 9.02 -29.79
CA THR A 80 -12.72 8.49 -30.75
C THR A 80 -14.02 9.31 -30.74
N MET A 81 -14.47 9.71 -29.56
CA MET A 81 -15.68 10.53 -29.39
C MET A 81 -15.49 11.96 -29.94
N GLN A 82 -14.30 12.54 -29.78
CA GLN A 82 -13.97 13.85 -30.33
C GLN A 82 -14.04 13.83 -31.86
N ASP A 83 -13.44 12.83 -32.50
CA ASP A 83 -13.48 12.67 -33.96
C ASP A 83 -14.91 12.49 -34.46
N SER A 84 -15.68 11.62 -33.80
CA SER A 84 -17.09 11.40 -34.11
C SER A 84 -17.91 12.69 -33.98
N SER A 85 -17.66 13.49 -32.94
CA SER A 85 -18.33 14.78 -32.71
C SER A 85 -17.98 15.80 -33.78
N PHE A 86 -16.72 15.85 -34.22
CA PHE A 86 -16.30 16.72 -35.32
C PHE A 86 -17.00 16.36 -36.63
N HIS A 87 -17.05 15.07 -36.97
CA HIS A 87 -17.77 14.57 -38.14
C HIS A 87 -19.26 14.90 -38.06
N PHE A 88 -19.91 14.63 -36.93
CA PHE A 88 -21.31 14.97 -36.71
C PHE A 88 -21.57 16.46 -36.91
N ARG A 89 -20.76 17.34 -36.31
CA ARG A 89 -20.89 18.80 -36.48
C ARG A 89 -20.78 19.22 -37.95
N LYS A 90 -19.83 18.65 -38.71
CA LYS A 90 -19.64 18.94 -40.13
C LYS A 90 -20.86 18.49 -40.95
N GLN A 91 -21.35 17.27 -40.70
CA GLN A 91 -22.52 16.72 -41.39
C GLN A 91 -23.80 17.53 -41.08
N SER A 92 -24.03 17.88 -39.80
CA SER A 92 -25.17 18.69 -39.38
C SER A 92 -25.16 20.08 -40.02
N LYS A 93 -24.00 20.73 -40.13
CA LYS A 93 -23.87 22.00 -40.88
C LYS A 93 -24.19 21.85 -42.37
N ARG A 94 -23.74 20.75 -42.99
CA ARG A 94 -24.04 20.46 -44.41
C ARG A 94 -25.54 20.23 -44.61
N LEU A 95 -26.17 19.43 -43.74
CA LEU A 95 -27.60 19.16 -43.76
C LEU A 95 -28.40 20.45 -43.62
N ARG A 96 -28.07 21.29 -42.64
CA ARG A 96 -28.73 22.60 -42.45
C ARG A 96 -28.70 23.45 -43.72
N ARG A 97 -27.55 23.53 -44.40
CA ARG A 97 -27.42 24.29 -45.66
C ARG A 97 -28.25 23.66 -46.78
N ALA A 98 -28.24 22.34 -46.91
CA ALA A 98 -29.04 21.63 -47.91
C ALA A 98 -30.55 21.88 -47.71
N LEU A 99 -31.03 21.80 -46.47
CA LEU A 99 -32.43 22.10 -46.14
C LEU A 99 -32.77 23.57 -46.40
N TRP A 100 -31.89 24.51 -46.04
CA TRP A 100 -32.10 25.93 -46.33
C TRP A 100 -32.23 26.21 -47.84
N MET A 101 -31.32 25.64 -48.65
CA MET A 101 -31.38 25.76 -50.11
C MET A 101 -32.63 25.09 -50.69
N LYS A 102 -33.06 23.94 -50.14
CA LYS A 102 -34.30 23.29 -50.56
C LYS A 102 -35.51 24.19 -50.30
N ASN A 103 -35.60 24.77 -49.11
CA ASN A 103 -36.69 25.68 -48.75
C ASN A 103 -36.69 26.94 -49.64
N ALA A 104 -35.51 27.52 -49.92
CA ALA A 104 -35.39 28.68 -50.80
C ALA A 104 -35.76 28.41 -52.27
N LYS A 105 -35.68 27.16 -52.73
CA LYS A 105 -36.10 26.74 -54.08
C LYS A 105 -37.59 26.39 -54.18
N LEU A 106 -38.25 26.18 -53.05
CA LEU A 106 -39.68 25.87 -52.96
C LEU A 106 -40.55 27.12 -52.74
N LEU A 107 -39.91 28.24 -52.38
CA LEU A 107 -40.47 29.59 -52.43
C LEU A 107 -40.28 30.17 -53.83
#